data_AF-A0A3A8LY24-F1
#
_entry.id   AF-A0A3A8LY24-F1
#
_cell.length_a   1.000
_cell.length_b   1.000
_cell.length_c   1.000
_cell.angle_alpha   90.00
_cell.angle_beta   90.00
_cell.angle_gamma   90.00
#
_symmetry.space_group_name_H-M   'P 1'
#
loop_
_entity.id
_entity.type
_entity.pdbx_description
1 polymer ?
#
loop_
_entity_poly.entity_id
_entity_poly.type
_entity_poly.pdbx_seq_one_letter_code
_entity_poly.pdbx_strand_id
1 'polypeptide(L)'
;MTPEEAAAEEAEALATVEAELGSCGTWSTWTNTGTTSCGATTSCGYYWVCEPYAKEGDPESLVGGGGIEGAAPSCPLGQTARRYNYRGRFNQQSSYRVCFNEAGTYTHTEYQYQNIFNTCSC
;
A
#
# COMPACT_ATOMS: atom_id res chain seq x y z
N MET A 1 -21.96 32.87 3.18
CA MET A 1 -21.47 31.58 2.72
C MET A 1 -21.24 30.71 3.94
N THR A 2 -22.21 29.88 4.25
CA THR A 2 -22.10 28.90 5.33
C THR A 2 -21.39 27.63 4.80
N PRO A 3 -20.81 26.80 5.68
CA PRO A 3 -20.18 25.54 5.27
C PRO A 3 -21.14 24.58 4.54
N GLU A 4 -22.44 24.67 4.83
CA GLU A 4 -23.49 23.88 4.18
C GLU A 4 -23.78 24.34 2.75
N GLU A 5 -23.71 25.65 2.48
CA GLU A 5 -23.83 26.19 1.11
C GLU A 5 -22.63 25.76 0.25
N ALA A 6 -21.42 25.75 0.81
CA ALA A 6 -20.22 25.28 0.10
C ALA A 6 -20.25 23.77 -0.17
N ALA A 7 -20.75 22.96 0.78
CA ALA A 7 -20.89 21.51 0.57
C ALA A 7 -21.98 21.17 -0.46
N ALA A 8 -23.05 21.97 -0.53
CA ALA A 8 -24.09 21.80 -1.53
C ALA A 8 -23.59 22.15 -2.94
N GLU A 9 -22.85 23.26 -3.11
CA GLU A 9 -22.27 23.62 -4.42
C GLU A 9 -21.20 22.62 -4.89
N GLU A 10 -20.38 22.09 -3.99
CA GLU A 10 -19.41 21.04 -4.31
C GLU A 10 -20.10 19.70 -4.66
N ALA A 11 -21.20 19.36 -3.99
CA ALA A 11 -21.99 18.17 -4.29
C ALA A 11 -22.75 18.29 -5.62
N GLU A 12 -23.27 19.48 -5.95
CA GLU A 12 -23.95 19.76 -7.21
C GLU A 12 -22.95 19.78 -8.39
N ALA A 13 -21.75 20.32 -8.17
CA ALA A 13 -20.64 20.22 -9.13
C ALA A 13 -20.20 18.77 -9.37
N LEU A 14 -20.07 17.95 -8.31
CA LEU A 14 -19.78 16.51 -8.46
C LEU A 14 -20.89 15.78 -9.21
N ALA A 15 -22.16 16.05 -8.87
CA ALA A 15 -23.31 15.42 -9.51
C ALA A 15 -23.43 15.82 -10.99
N THR A 16 -23.04 17.04 -11.36
CA THR A 16 -23.03 17.50 -12.75
C THR A 16 -21.94 16.79 -13.56
N VAL A 17 -20.76 16.54 -12.95
CA VAL A 17 -19.66 15.80 -13.60
C VAL A 17 -19.97 14.31 -13.73
N GLU A 18 -20.66 13.71 -12.75
CA GLU A 18 -21.13 12.32 -12.84
C GLU A 18 -22.33 12.16 -13.80
N ALA A 19 -23.20 13.17 -13.93
CA ALA A 19 -24.29 13.18 -14.89
C ALA A 19 -23.83 13.37 -16.35
N GLU A 20 -22.64 13.93 -16.59
CA GLU A 20 -22.05 13.99 -17.94
C GLU A 20 -21.36 12.69 -18.36
N LEU A 21 -21.16 11.72 -17.48
CA LEU A 21 -20.48 10.46 -17.79
C LEU A 21 -21.46 9.43 -18.39
N GLY A 22 -21.49 9.35 -19.72
CA GLY A 22 -22.31 8.38 -20.43
C GLY A 22 -21.74 6.96 -20.38
N SER A 23 -20.43 6.80 -20.58
CA SER A 23 -19.79 5.49 -20.46
C SER A 23 -18.27 5.59 -20.28
N CYS A 24 -17.68 4.61 -19.61
CA CYS A 24 -16.24 4.40 -19.60
C CYS A 24 -15.89 3.05 -20.23
N GLY A 25 -14.78 3.03 -20.97
CA GLY A 25 -14.22 1.79 -21.50
C GLY A 25 -13.71 0.86 -20.41
N THR A 26 -13.32 -0.36 -20.81
CA THR A 26 -12.66 -1.31 -19.90
C THR A 26 -11.28 -0.81 -19.51
N TRP A 27 -10.88 -1.10 -18.27
CA TRP A 27 -9.51 -0.88 -17.81
C TRP A 27 -8.51 -1.59 -18.71
N SER A 28 -7.45 -0.88 -19.10
CA SER A 28 -6.30 -1.44 -19.80
C SER A 28 -5.61 -2.50 -18.96
N THR A 29 -4.80 -3.33 -19.59
CA THR A 29 -3.85 -4.17 -18.85
C THR A 29 -2.90 -3.32 -18.01
N TRP A 30 -2.46 -3.87 -16.89
CA TRP A 30 -1.48 -3.24 -16.02
C TRP A 30 -0.12 -3.13 -16.72
N THR A 31 0.46 -1.94 -16.71
CA THR A 31 1.79 -1.67 -17.28
C THR A 31 2.70 -1.08 -16.22
N ASN A 32 3.97 -1.49 -16.18
CA ASN A 32 4.95 -0.89 -15.26
C ASN A 32 5.20 0.58 -15.61
N THR A 33 5.16 1.45 -14.61
CA THR A 33 5.41 2.89 -14.79
C THR A 33 6.91 3.24 -14.79
N GLY A 34 7.76 2.27 -14.42
CA GLY A 34 9.20 2.49 -14.18
C GLY A 34 9.51 3.02 -12.78
N THR A 35 8.52 3.52 -12.05
CA THR A 35 8.66 3.93 -10.66
C THR A 35 8.80 2.70 -9.76
N THR A 36 9.76 2.74 -8.85
CA THR A 36 9.95 1.68 -7.86
C THR A 36 10.07 2.23 -6.46
N SER A 37 9.57 1.49 -5.48
CA SER A 37 9.61 1.85 -4.05
C SER A 37 10.17 0.71 -3.22
N CYS A 38 10.61 1.03 -2.01
CA CYS A 38 11.19 0.10 -1.06
C CYS A 38 10.31 0.01 0.18
N GLY A 39 9.84 -1.20 0.48
CA GLY A 39 8.91 -1.45 1.60
C GLY A 39 9.26 -2.74 2.33
N ALA A 40 8.94 -2.80 3.62
CA ALA A 40 9.04 -4.04 4.37
C ALA A 40 8.03 -5.06 3.81
N THR A 41 8.45 -6.31 3.59
CA THR A 41 7.57 -7.35 3.03
C THR A 41 7.81 -8.71 3.67
N THR A 42 6.75 -9.46 3.89
CA THR A 42 6.84 -10.83 4.42
C THR A 42 7.41 -11.81 3.38
N SER A 43 7.37 -11.46 2.09
CA SER A 43 7.89 -12.30 1.00
C SER A 43 9.42 -12.44 1.02
N CYS A 44 10.15 -11.54 1.69
CA CYS A 44 11.61 -11.53 1.71
C CYS A 44 12.22 -12.07 2.99
N GLY A 45 11.41 -12.69 3.84
CA GLY A 45 11.84 -13.14 5.15
C GLY A 45 11.96 -12.00 6.16
N TYR A 46 12.57 -12.31 7.29
CA TYR A 46 12.66 -11.42 8.43
C TYR A 46 13.98 -11.61 9.17
N TYR A 47 14.31 -10.62 9.99
CA TYR A 47 15.43 -10.64 10.93
C TYR A 47 14.95 -10.22 12.32
N TRP A 48 15.71 -10.62 13.33
CA TRP A 48 15.45 -10.28 14.72
C TRP A 48 16.41 -9.20 15.18
N VAL A 49 15.92 -8.25 15.96
CA VAL A 49 16.73 -7.21 16.62
C VAL A 49 16.36 -7.20 18.10
N CYS A 50 17.37 -7.18 18.96
CA CYS A 50 17.15 -6.96 20.39
C CYS A 50 17.03 -5.45 20.64
N GLU A 51 15.86 -5.01 21.07
CA GLU A 51 15.60 -3.59 21.34
C GLU A 51 15.37 -3.35 22.84
N PRO A 52 15.88 -2.23 23.39
CA PRO A 52 15.60 -1.86 24.78
C PRO A 52 14.10 -1.56 24.95
N TYR A 53 13.43 -2.33 25.82
CA TYR A 53 12.00 -2.26 26.17
C TYR A 53 11.11 -1.41 25.25
N ALA A 54 10.81 -1.91 24.05
CA ALA A 54 9.70 -1.38 23.27
C ALA A 54 8.40 -1.70 24.03
N LYS A 55 7.79 -0.68 24.64
CA LYS A 55 6.45 -0.77 25.26
C LYS A 55 5.42 -1.14 24.19
N GLU A 56 4.91 -2.36 24.23
CA GLU A 56 3.50 -2.78 24.13
C GLU A 56 3.44 -4.29 23.86
N GLY A 57 3.05 -5.06 24.87
CA GLY A 57 2.79 -6.50 24.77
C GLY A 57 3.79 -7.38 25.54
N ASP A 58 3.27 -8.07 26.55
CA ASP A 58 3.92 -9.08 27.42
C ASP A 58 4.60 -10.26 26.64
N PRO A 59 5.33 -11.18 27.32
CA PRO A 59 6.54 -11.77 26.80
C PRO A 59 6.28 -12.97 25.88
N GLU A 60 7.04 -13.08 24.79
CA GLU A 60 7.47 -14.39 24.31
C GLU A 60 8.80 -14.72 24.97
N SER A 61 8.76 -14.93 26.29
CA SER A 61 9.76 -15.74 26.96
C SER A 61 9.24 -17.16 26.88
N LEU A 62 10.07 -18.08 26.38
CA LEU A 62 10.29 -19.37 27.02
C LEU A 62 11.40 -20.07 26.23
N VAL A 63 12.60 -20.07 26.84
CA VAL A 63 13.59 -21.16 26.75
C VAL A 63 13.72 -21.82 25.37
N GLY A 64 14.60 -21.29 24.53
CA GLY A 64 14.82 -21.87 23.20
C GLY A 64 15.93 -21.20 22.42
N GLY A 65 17.06 -20.92 23.09
CA GLY A 65 18.28 -20.56 22.37
C GLY A 65 18.70 -21.71 21.45
N GLY A 66 18.44 -21.56 20.15
CA GLY A 66 18.97 -22.43 19.10
C GLY A 66 18.19 -23.72 18.88
N GLY A 67 17.46 -23.82 17.77
CA GLY A 67 17.00 -25.12 17.30
C GLY A 67 15.98 -25.13 16.16
N ILE A 68 15.22 -24.05 15.97
CA ILE A 68 14.16 -23.99 14.96
C ILE A 68 14.40 -22.76 14.08
N GLU A 69 14.46 -22.94 12.76
CA GLU A 69 14.55 -21.82 11.81
C GLU A 69 13.41 -20.84 12.08
N GLY A 70 13.77 -19.61 12.50
CA GLY A 70 12.81 -18.55 12.75
C GLY A 70 12.49 -18.24 14.21
N ALA A 71 12.97 -19.02 15.18
CA ALA A 71 12.77 -18.73 16.60
C ALA A 71 13.43 -17.40 17.01
N ALA A 72 12.82 -16.70 17.97
CA ALA A 72 13.36 -15.46 18.52
C ALA A 72 14.72 -15.71 19.22
N PRO A 73 15.74 -14.87 19.01
CA PRO A 73 17.02 -15.02 19.69
C PRO A 73 16.90 -14.65 21.18
N SER A 74 17.84 -15.17 22.00
CA SER A 74 18.00 -14.69 23.37
C SER A 74 18.59 -13.28 23.38
N CYS A 75 17.89 -12.32 23.97
CA CYS A 75 18.38 -10.95 24.12
C CYS A 75 19.03 -10.69 25.49
N PRO A 76 19.96 -9.72 25.60
CA PRO A 76 20.50 -9.27 26.87
C PRO A 76 19.40 -8.81 27.85
N LEU A 77 19.69 -8.86 29.16
CA LEU A 77 18.78 -8.37 30.18
C LEU A 77 18.37 -6.92 29.90
N GLY A 78 17.05 -6.67 29.90
CA GLY A 78 16.46 -5.38 29.61
C GLY A 78 16.19 -5.09 28.13
N GLN A 79 16.36 -6.08 27.25
CA GLN A 79 16.00 -6.01 25.83
C GLN A 79 14.99 -7.12 25.47
N THR A 80 14.18 -6.87 24.45
CA THR A 80 13.21 -7.82 23.90
C THR A 80 13.51 -8.06 22.43
N ALA A 81 13.42 -9.32 21.99
CA ALA A 81 13.57 -9.68 20.59
C ALA A 81 12.36 -9.16 19.80
N ARG A 82 12.61 -8.35 18.79
CA ARG A 82 11.58 -7.84 17.87
C ARG A 82 11.87 -8.27 16.45
N ARG A 83 10.83 -8.74 15.78
CA ARG A 83 10.90 -9.20 14.39
C ARG A 83 10.69 -8.04 13.43
N TYR A 84 11.58 -7.95 12.45
CA TYR A 84 11.51 -6.99 11.35
C TYR A 84 11.55 -7.72 10.01
N ASN A 85 10.72 -7.30 9.07
CA ASN A 85 10.73 -7.87 7.72
C ASN A 85 11.85 -7.25 6.90
N TYR A 86 12.50 -8.06 6.06
CA TYR A 86 13.41 -7.53 5.05
C TYR A 86 12.65 -6.64 4.06
N ARG A 87 13.36 -5.67 3.51
CA ARG A 87 12.79 -4.78 2.51
C ARG A 87 12.80 -5.44 1.15
N GLY A 88 11.67 -5.35 0.46
CA GLY A 88 11.52 -5.71 -0.93
C GLY A 88 11.36 -4.47 -1.80
N ARG A 89 11.73 -4.60 -3.06
CA ARG A 89 11.43 -3.61 -4.10
C ARG A 89 10.06 -3.90 -4.68
N PHE A 90 9.27 -2.84 -4.79
CA PHE A 90 7.96 -2.86 -5.41
C PHE A 90 8.00 -2.02 -6.68
N ASN A 91 7.39 -2.52 -7.75
CA ASN A 91 7.18 -1.74 -8.97
C ASN A 91 5.78 -1.15 -8.93
N GLN A 92 5.68 0.13 -9.28
CA GLN A 92 4.39 0.72 -9.53
C GLN A 92 3.91 0.32 -10.93
N GLN A 93 2.65 -0.09 -11.00
CA GLN A 93 1.94 -0.31 -12.24
C GLN A 93 0.77 0.67 -12.35
N SER A 94 0.42 1.02 -13.58
CA SER A 94 -0.79 1.78 -13.88
C SER A 94 -1.67 1.03 -14.87
N SER A 95 -2.96 1.30 -14.77
CA SER A 95 -3.99 0.88 -15.72
C SER A 95 -4.88 2.10 -15.98
N TYR A 96 -5.33 2.26 -17.22
CA TYR A 96 -6.13 3.41 -17.62
C TYR A 96 -7.43 2.98 -18.28
N ARG A 97 -8.44 3.85 -18.22
CA ARG A 97 -9.67 3.72 -19.04
C ARG A 97 -10.06 5.07 -19.59
N VAL A 98 -10.66 5.06 -20.78
CA VAL A 98 -11.14 6.27 -21.45
C VAL A 98 -12.63 6.41 -21.19
N CYS A 99 -13.07 7.60 -20.81
CA CYS A 99 -14.47 7.91 -20.57
C CYS A 99 -15.03 8.88 -21.63
N PHE A 100 -16.32 8.73 -21.88
CA PHE A 100 -17.08 9.46 -22.86
C PHE A 100 -18.36 10.00 -22.22
N ASN A 101 -18.84 11.12 -22.73
CA ASN A 101 -20.14 11.65 -22.33
C ASN A 101 -21.29 10.90 -23.01
N GLU A 102 -22.54 11.21 -22.64
CA GLU A 102 -23.73 10.59 -23.24
C GLU A 102 -23.80 10.76 -24.76
N ALA A 103 -23.20 11.81 -25.31
CA ALA A 103 -23.09 12.06 -26.75
C ALA A 103 -21.95 11.26 -27.43
N GLY A 104 -21.20 10.45 -26.70
CA GLY A 104 -20.07 9.68 -27.21
C GLY A 104 -18.79 10.51 -27.46
N THR A 105 -18.73 11.75 -26.96
CA THR A 105 -17.53 12.59 -27.04
C THR A 105 -16.57 12.24 -25.92
N TYR A 106 -15.27 12.16 -26.22
CA TYR A 106 -14.22 11.96 -25.22
C TYR A 106 -14.29 13.03 -24.13
N THR A 107 -14.30 12.60 -22.86
CA THR A 107 -14.24 13.52 -21.71
C THR A 107 -12.84 13.54 -21.11
N HIS A 108 -12.39 12.39 -20.61
CA HIS A 108 -11.13 12.25 -19.89
C HIS A 108 -10.62 10.81 -19.90
N THR A 109 -9.40 10.64 -19.39
CA THR A 109 -8.81 9.33 -19.12
C THR A 109 -8.60 9.20 -17.63
N GLU A 110 -9.09 8.11 -17.06
CA GLU A 110 -8.87 7.76 -15.66
C GLU A 110 -7.70 6.81 -15.53
N TYR A 111 -6.98 6.92 -14.41
CA TYR A 111 -5.85 6.08 -14.08
C TYR A 111 -6.01 5.49 -12.69
N GLN A 112 -5.67 4.21 -12.55
CA GLN A 112 -5.48 3.56 -11.27
C GLN A 112 -4.05 3.05 -11.16
N TYR A 113 -3.54 3.00 -9.94
CA TYR A 113 -2.16 2.63 -9.64
C TYR A 113 -2.13 1.53 -8.60
N GLN A 114 -1.17 0.62 -8.74
CA GLN A 114 -0.88 -0.39 -7.73
C GLN A 114 0.63 -0.55 -7.58
N ASN A 115 1.07 -1.01 -6.42
CA ASN A 115 2.46 -1.41 -6.19
C ASN A 115 2.51 -2.93 -6.08
N ILE A 116 3.26 -3.59 -6.97
CA ILE A 116 3.45 -5.04 -6.96
C ILE A 116 4.85 -5.37 -6.47
N PHE A 117 4.97 -6.45 -5.69
CA PHE A 117 6.27 -6.96 -5.27
C PHE A 117 7.09 -7.41 -6.49
N ASN A 118 8.38 -7.06 -6.52
CA ASN A 118 9.30 -7.42 -7.60
C ASN A 118 10.44 -8.31 -7.08
N THR A 119 11.33 -7.78 -6.23
CA THR A 119 12.50 -8.52 -5.76
C THR A 119 12.78 -8.32 -4.28
N CYS A 120 13.45 -9.30 -3.67
CA CYS A 120 14.02 -9.19 -2.34
C CYS A 120 15.38 -8.50 -2.37
N SER A 121 15.34 -7.22 -2.73
CA SER A 121 16.49 -6.33 -2.67
C SER A 121 16.00 -4.90 -2.84
N CYS A 122 16.40 -4.05 -1.91
CA CYS A 122 16.53 -2.62 -2.10
C CYS A 122 18.03 -2.33 -2.00
#